data_AF-A0AAD0YHY3-F1
#
_entry.id   AF-A0AAD0YHY3-F1
#
_cell.length_a   1.000
_cell.length_b   1.000
_cell.length_c   1.000
_cell.angle_alpha   90.00
_cell.angle_beta   90.00
_cell.angle_gamma   90.00
#
_symmetry.space_group_name_H-M   'P 1'
#
loop_
_entity.id
_entity.type
_entity.pdbx_description
1 polymer ?
#
loop_
_entity_poly.entity_id
_entity_poly.type
_entity_poly.pdbx_seq_one_letter_code
_entity_poly.pdbx_strand_id
1 'polypeptide(L)'
;MRKELLLVFLLGNCMLWAQSPGGVSNNLQIWVKADAGTATTTDNTQVPLWENQKINGVHGIANQGIPGYYADPGVEAIPVYRSAASIPSFNFNPAIEVVSTNGYRSGYKFPSGFPDDITQSLTSYTHLTRTEPATYRTVFVMNGTTRSSNPTDIAGIWQSPFFGTKANHPEFYNEKESGDVFFGTNVINTVGTHIPSIQSYYNDIVGGDVKYFFDNNGLPYGGPANDVSSIYNYPGMVLLMDNDAGSGSSSLAGDRIGEFILYSETQTPTERQRVNSYLGIKYGITLEQPQNYLNSDQAMTWNSGMNTIFNHNIFGIGRDDMSVLNQKVSNSINEENNIMLIAATTNDFILPNADISRVPFSEDKTFLVMGDNNVQDLPLVGFGTTSGRIIQRRWLAQKMNNMDPIWLQVDLSRYTDILPTDKIFMLVADDAGFTQNVQMVPATGFVNGKAVFNYSFPMHQYFTFGTNLQTYCTKDPATGAPNSMTKFGITDHTGLQANWPGIIPNGFIALESRNKGLVITRTTAGSIAVPVEGMLIFDTADNCFKLYNGTSWNCIVRSCNE
;
A
#
# COMPACT_ATOMS: atom_id res chain seq x y z
N MET A 1 -9.08 -52.70 -34.64
CA MET A 1 -8.11 -51.80 -33.98
C MET A 1 -8.87 -50.68 -33.28
N ARG A 2 -9.15 -50.84 -31.98
CA ARG A 2 -9.63 -49.76 -31.10
C ARG A 2 -8.49 -49.47 -30.14
N LYS A 3 -7.97 -48.23 -30.17
CA LYS A 3 -6.97 -47.75 -29.21
C LYS A 3 -7.75 -47.16 -28.04
N GLU A 4 -7.62 -47.76 -26.86
CA GLU A 4 -8.09 -47.16 -25.61
C GLU A 4 -6.98 -46.22 -25.09
N LEU A 5 -7.37 -44.98 -24.81
CA LEU A 5 -6.50 -43.93 -24.28
C LEU A 5 -6.66 -43.95 -22.75
N LEU A 6 -5.61 -44.34 -22.03
CA LEU A 6 -5.58 -44.26 -20.57
C LEU A 6 -5.17 -42.84 -20.16
N LEU A 7 -6.08 -42.06 -19.56
CA LEU A 7 -5.75 -40.79 -18.90
C LEU A 7 -5.42 -41.08 -17.43
N VAL A 8 -4.16 -40.84 -17.05
CA VAL A 8 -3.71 -40.86 -15.65
C VAL A 8 -3.88 -39.46 -15.08
N PHE A 9 -4.85 -39.28 -14.17
CA PHE A 9 -4.95 -38.07 -13.34
C PHE A 9 -3.93 -38.18 -12.19
N LEU A 10 -2.87 -37.35 -12.22
CA LEU A 10 -2.11 -37.07 -11.01
C LEU A 10 -2.97 -36.20 -10.08
N LEU A 11 -3.52 -36.81 -9.03
CA LEU A 11 -4.07 -36.08 -7.89
C LEU A 11 -2.91 -35.50 -7.07
N GLY A 12 -2.50 -34.28 -7.41
CA GLY A 12 -1.68 -33.47 -6.51
C GLY A 12 -2.49 -33.17 -5.24
N ASN A 13 -1.97 -33.56 -4.08
CA ASN A 13 -2.51 -33.15 -2.79
C ASN A 13 -2.29 -31.63 -2.61
N CYS A 14 -3.17 -30.80 -3.17
CA CYS A 14 -3.35 -29.44 -2.71
C CYS A 14 -4.06 -29.52 -1.36
N MET A 15 -3.30 -29.41 -0.27
CA MET A 15 -3.89 -29.05 1.01
C MET A 15 -4.46 -27.63 0.86
N LEU A 16 -5.78 -27.53 0.69
CA LEU A 16 -6.51 -26.27 0.78
C LEU A 16 -6.51 -25.87 2.26
N TRP A 17 -5.58 -25.00 2.65
CA TRP A 17 -5.64 -24.35 3.95
C TRP A 17 -6.86 -23.42 3.97
N ALA A 18 -7.66 -23.49 5.04
CA ALA A 18 -8.74 -22.55 5.24
C ALA A 18 -8.14 -21.14 5.39
N GLN A 19 -8.48 -20.26 4.46
CA GLN A 19 -7.98 -18.88 4.43
C GLN A 19 -8.62 -18.06 5.54
N SER A 20 -7.88 -17.11 6.09
CA SER A 20 -8.35 -16.29 7.21
C SER A 20 -7.63 -14.95 7.32
N PRO A 21 -8.27 -13.87 7.81
CA PRO A 21 -7.66 -12.55 7.88
C PRO A 21 -6.33 -12.58 8.65
N GLY A 22 -5.24 -12.13 8.04
CA GLY A 22 -3.90 -12.18 8.65
C GLY A 22 -3.45 -13.58 9.11
N GLY A 23 -4.02 -14.66 8.55
CA GLY A 23 -3.72 -16.03 8.98
C GLY A 23 -4.29 -16.41 10.36
N VAL A 24 -5.27 -15.66 10.87
CA VAL A 24 -5.95 -15.97 12.14
C VAL A 24 -7.29 -16.66 11.87
N SER A 25 -7.32 -17.99 11.93
CA SER A 25 -8.51 -18.79 11.60
C SER A 25 -9.33 -19.21 12.81
N ASN A 26 -8.70 -19.30 13.98
CA ASN A 26 -9.35 -19.75 15.21
C ASN A 26 -10.52 -18.83 15.55
N ASN A 27 -11.69 -19.44 15.77
CA ASN A 27 -12.91 -18.76 16.19
C ASN A 27 -13.42 -17.67 15.24
N LEU A 28 -12.94 -17.63 13.99
CA LEU A 28 -13.50 -16.78 12.95
C LEU A 28 -14.96 -17.18 12.73
N GLN A 29 -15.87 -16.20 12.70
CA GLN A 29 -17.30 -16.41 12.47
C GLN A 29 -17.79 -15.68 11.21
N ILE A 30 -17.36 -14.43 11.04
CA ILE A 30 -17.72 -13.60 9.88
C ILE A 30 -16.46 -13.05 9.27
N TRP A 31 -16.35 -13.19 7.95
CA TRP A 31 -15.41 -12.43 7.15
C TRP A 31 -16.08 -12.08 5.84
N VAL A 32 -16.45 -10.82 5.66
CA VAL A 32 -17.03 -10.32 4.42
C VAL A 32 -16.14 -9.25 3.84
N LYS A 33 -15.99 -9.25 2.51
CA LYS A 33 -15.06 -8.36 1.79
C LYS A 33 -15.76 -7.79 0.58
N ALA A 34 -15.58 -6.51 0.28
CA ALA A 34 -16.24 -5.89 -0.86
C ALA A 34 -15.67 -6.39 -2.21
N ASP A 35 -14.47 -6.98 -2.21
CA ASP A 35 -13.81 -7.54 -3.39
C ASP A 35 -14.14 -9.01 -3.66
N ALA A 36 -15.02 -9.63 -2.86
CA ALA A 36 -15.46 -11.02 -3.06
C ALA A 36 -16.87 -11.27 -2.52
N GLY A 37 -17.66 -12.08 -3.21
CA GLY A 37 -18.94 -12.55 -2.65
C GLY A 37 -20.06 -11.50 -2.60
N THR A 38 -20.02 -10.51 -3.49
CA THR A 38 -21.01 -9.42 -3.58
C THR A 38 -22.06 -9.63 -4.67
N ALA A 39 -21.95 -10.71 -5.45
CA ALA A 39 -22.75 -11.01 -6.65
C ALA A 39 -22.69 -9.97 -7.80
N THR A 40 -22.05 -8.83 -7.60
CA THR A 40 -21.83 -7.78 -8.61
C THR A 40 -20.51 -7.07 -8.38
N THR A 41 -19.88 -6.62 -9.47
CA THR A 41 -18.74 -5.69 -9.46
C THR A 41 -19.07 -4.39 -10.18
N THR A 42 -20.34 -4.15 -10.49
CA THR A 42 -20.82 -2.95 -11.20
C THR A 42 -21.09 -1.85 -10.19
N ASP A 43 -20.50 -0.67 -10.43
CA ASP A 43 -20.68 0.49 -9.57
C ASP A 43 -22.17 0.85 -9.37
N ASN A 44 -22.52 1.23 -8.15
CA ASN A 44 -23.86 1.64 -7.72
C ASN A 44 -24.95 0.56 -7.90
N THR A 45 -24.57 -0.72 -7.99
CA THR A 45 -25.52 -1.84 -8.04
C THR A 45 -25.79 -2.38 -6.64
N GLN A 46 -27.04 -2.73 -6.36
CA GLN A 46 -27.47 -3.27 -5.07
C GLN A 46 -26.80 -4.60 -4.74
N VAL A 47 -26.45 -4.78 -3.46
CA VAL A 47 -25.87 -6.00 -2.89
C VAL A 47 -26.83 -6.52 -1.81
N PRO A 48 -27.80 -7.37 -2.16
CA PRO A 48 -28.78 -7.90 -1.21
C PRO A 48 -28.22 -8.98 -0.28
N LEU A 49 -27.10 -9.60 -0.68
CA LEU A 49 -26.42 -10.65 0.06
C LEU A 49 -24.91 -10.38 0.02
N TRP A 50 -24.26 -10.41 1.18
CA TRP A 50 -22.80 -10.32 1.30
C TRP A 50 -22.25 -11.65 1.81
N GLU A 51 -21.61 -12.38 0.91
CA GLU A 51 -21.15 -13.74 1.17
C GLU A 51 -19.98 -13.77 2.16
N ASN A 52 -20.22 -14.44 3.27
CA ASN A 52 -19.20 -14.75 4.26
C ASN A 52 -18.15 -15.74 3.69
N GLN A 53 -16.89 -15.33 3.75
CA GLN A 53 -15.72 -16.03 3.22
C GLN A 53 -15.26 -17.18 4.13
N LYS A 54 -15.79 -17.26 5.36
CA LYS A 54 -15.61 -18.43 6.22
C LYS A 54 -16.38 -19.61 5.61
N ILE A 55 -15.73 -20.77 5.52
CA ILE A 55 -16.38 -22.03 5.13
C ILE A 55 -17.56 -22.31 6.09
N ASN A 56 -18.75 -22.55 5.52
CA ASN A 56 -20.01 -22.71 6.24
C ASN A 56 -20.37 -21.51 7.14
N GLY A 57 -19.83 -20.33 6.86
CA GLY A 57 -20.18 -19.09 7.55
C GLY A 57 -21.53 -18.58 7.09
N VAL A 58 -22.26 -17.92 7.98
CA VAL A 58 -23.55 -17.33 7.62
C VAL A 58 -23.32 -16.02 6.86
N HIS A 59 -23.99 -15.87 5.73
CA HIS A 59 -23.91 -14.69 4.88
C HIS A 59 -24.68 -13.51 5.49
N GLY A 60 -24.25 -12.29 5.14
CA GLY A 60 -24.96 -11.07 5.49
C GLY A 60 -26.15 -10.89 4.57
N ILE A 61 -27.34 -10.71 5.14
CA ILE A 61 -28.58 -10.46 4.39
C ILE A 61 -28.95 -8.98 4.59
N ALA A 62 -29.11 -8.26 3.49
CA ALA A 62 -29.55 -6.86 3.53
C ALA A 62 -31.00 -6.75 4.05
N ASN A 63 -31.37 -5.58 4.58
CA ASN A 63 -32.75 -5.20 4.91
C ASN A 63 -33.42 -6.03 6.03
N GLN A 64 -32.69 -6.32 7.10
CA GLN A 64 -33.29 -6.85 8.34
C GLN A 64 -32.87 -5.98 9.53
N GLY A 65 -33.31 -4.72 9.51
CA GLY A 65 -33.30 -3.85 10.69
C GLY A 65 -34.14 -4.46 11.82
N ILE A 66 -33.84 -4.07 13.06
CA ILE A 66 -34.39 -4.67 14.29
C ILE A 66 -35.94 -4.68 14.29
N PRO A 67 -36.60 -5.81 14.60
CA PRO A 67 -38.04 -5.84 14.78
C PRO A 67 -38.45 -4.98 15.97
N GLY A 68 -39.33 -3.99 15.75
CA GLY A 68 -40.02 -3.27 16.84
C GLY A 68 -40.05 -1.75 16.74
N TYR A 69 -39.24 -1.14 15.87
CA TYR A 69 -39.34 0.32 15.60
C TYR A 69 -39.24 0.69 14.12
N TYR A 70 -38.79 -0.23 13.27
CA TYR A 70 -38.55 0.03 11.85
C TYR A 70 -39.09 -1.16 11.03
N ALA A 71 -40.10 -0.93 10.19
CA ALA A 71 -40.60 -1.96 9.27
C ALA A 71 -39.55 -2.27 8.17
N ASP A 72 -39.79 -3.30 7.35
CA ASP A 72 -38.93 -3.58 6.17
C ASP A 72 -38.83 -2.32 5.28
N PRO A 73 -37.62 -1.81 4.98
CA PRO A 73 -37.43 -0.61 4.14
C PRO A 73 -37.99 -0.69 2.73
N GLY A 74 -38.28 -1.89 2.23
CA GLY A 74 -38.49 -2.09 0.79
C GLY A 74 -37.19 -1.96 0.00
N VAL A 75 -37.30 -2.04 -1.33
CA VAL A 75 -36.16 -2.17 -2.26
C VAL A 75 -35.21 -0.96 -2.33
N GLU A 76 -35.56 0.17 -1.73
CA GLU A 76 -34.84 1.45 -1.90
C GLU A 76 -33.69 1.68 -0.89
N ALA A 77 -33.59 0.89 0.18
CA ALA A 77 -32.54 1.01 1.20
C ALA A 77 -31.63 -0.23 1.27
N ILE A 78 -31.21 -0.76 0.12
CA ILE A 78 -30.26 -1.89 0.03
C ILE A 78 -28.84 -1.34 -0.15
N PRO A 79 -27.82 -1.84 0.57
CA PRO A 79 -26.43 -1.44 0.36
C PRO A 79 -25.99 -1.63 -1.11
N VAL A 80 -25.11 -0.74 -1.60
CA VAL A 80 -24.66 -0.75 -3.00
C VAL A 80 -23.16 -1.01 -3.11
N TYR A 81 -22.75 -1.65 -4.19
CA TYR A 81 -21.35 -1.85 -4.53
C TYR A 81 -20.74 -0.54 -5.04
N ARG A 82 -19.57 -0.17 -4.51
CA ARG A 82 -18.75 0.94 -4.99
C ARG A 82 -17.46 0.40 -5.57
N SER A 83 -17.25 0.66 -6.84
CA SER A 83 -16.03 0.32 -7.57
C SER A 83 -14.86 1.15 -7.08
N ALA A 84 -13.66 0.57 -7.05
CA ALA A 84 -12.43 1.26 -6.63
C ALA A 84 -12.21 2.60 -7.35
N ALA A 85 -12.59 2.70 -8.63
CA ALA A 85 -12.47 3.92 -9.42
C ALA A 85 -13.34 5.08 -8.90
N SER A 86 -14.49 4.77 -8.27
CA SER A 86 -15.41 5.76 -7.71
C SER A 86 -15.01 6.23 -6.30
N ILE A 87 -14.11 5.50 -5.63
CA ILE A 87 -13.74 5.67 -4.22
C ILE A 87 -12.23 5.48 -4.01
N PRO A 88 -11.41 6.44 -4.47
CA PRO A 88 -9.95 6.30 -4.46
C PRO A 88 -9.34 6.11 -3.06
N SER A 89 -10.07 6.46 -2.00
CA SER A 89 -9.61 6.28 -0.61
C SER A 89 -9.55 4.82 -0.15
N PHE A 90 -10.03 3.84 -0.92
CA PHE A 90 -9.94 2.41 -0.59
C PHE A 90 -8.74 1.71 -1.21
N ASN A 91 -7.71 2.47 -1.62
CA ASN A 91 -6.43 1.94 -2.09
C ASN A 91 -6.58 0.87 -3.18
N PHE A 92 -7.28 1.25 -4.26
CA PHE A 92 -7.60 0.40 -5.42
C PHE A 92 -8.51 -0.82 -5.14
N ASN A 93 -9.13 -0.89 -3.96
CA ASN A 93 -10.12 -1.90 -3.62
C ASN A 93 -11.56 -1.31 -3.63
N PRO A 94 -12.58 -2.12 -3.92
CA PRO A 94 -13.98 -1.69 -3.83
C PRO A 94 -14.45 -1.58 -2.37
N ALA A 95 -15.67 -1.07 -2.19
CA ALA A 95 -16.37 -1.02 -0.92
C ALA A 95 -17.87 -1.30 -1.10
N ILE A 96 -18.55 -1.62 0.00
CA ILE A 96 -20.00 -1.63 0.09
C ILE A 96 -20.43 -0.34 0.79
N GLU A 97 -21.28 0.46 0.15
CA GLU A 97 -21.87 1.66 0.73
C GLU A 97 -23.25 1.34 1.30
N VAL A 98 -23.44 1.63 2.59
CA VAL A 98 -24.75 1.52 3.24
C VAL A 98 -25.65 2.66 2.76
N VAL A 99 -26.91 2.35 2.46
CA VAL A 99 -27.89 3.30 1.92
C VAL A 99 -29.10 3.33 2.84
N SER A 100 -29.21 4.36 3.68
CA SER A 100 -30.34 4.57 4.60
C SER A 100 -31.33 5.60 4.06
N THR A 101 -32.57 5.58 4.58
CA THR A 101 -33.65 6.49 4.13
C THR A 101 -34.39 7.13 5.31
N ASN A 102 -35.22 8.16 5.06
CA ASN A 102 -36.02 8.86 6.06
C ASN A 102 -37.09 7.92 6.63
N GLY A 103 -36.72 7.12 7.62
CA GLY A 103 -37.59 6.14 8.28
C GLY A 103 -37.01 4.73 8.35
N TYR A 104 -35.90 4.44 7.65
CA TYR A 104 -35.32 3.10 7.65
C TYR A 104 -33.80 3.10 7.69
N ARG A 105 -33.28 2.26 8.58
CA ARG A 105 -31.86 1.98 8.72
C ARG A 105 -31.49 0.76 7.89
N SER A 106 -30.44 0.90 7.08
CA SER A 106 -29.92 -0.19 6.27
C SER A 106 -28.65 -0.79 6.87
N GLY A 107 -28.33 -2.01 6.46
CA GLY A 107 -27.17 -2.76 6.92
C GLY A 107 -27.32 -4.24 6.59
N TYR A 108 -26.46 -5.06 7.20
CA TYR A 108 -26.46 -6.50 7.03
C TYR A 108 -26.75 -7.20 8.35
N LYS A 109 -27.76 -8.07 8.34
CA LYS A 109 -27.97 -9.03 9.43
C LYS A 109 -27.22 -10.31 9.11
N PHE A 110 -26.51 -10.85 10.09
CA PHE A 110 -25.87 -12.17 10.01
C PHE A 110 -26.63 -13.12 10.93
N PRO A 111 -27.58 -13.91 10.41
CA PRO A 111 -28.33 -14.86 11.22
C PRO A 111 -27.36 -15.79 11.97
N SER A 112 -27.39 -15.84 13.30
CA SER A 112 -26.43 -16.66 14.07
C SER A 112 -24.95 -16.30 13.79
N GLY A 113 -24.61 -15.00 13.84
CA GLY A 113 -23.23 -14.51 13.70
C GLY A 113 -22.23 -15.05 14.75
N PHE A 114 -22.72 -15.78 15.76
CA PHE A 114 -21.95 -16.48 16.78
C PHE A 114 -22.31 -17.97 16.79
N PRO A 115 -21.40 -18.85 17.27
CA PRO A 115 -21.62 -20.30 17.25
C PRO A 115 -22.75 -20.76 18.18
N ASP A 116 -23.05 -19.99 19.23
CA ASP A 116 -24.06 -20.32 20.23
C ASP A 116 -24.53 -19.08 21.02
N ASP A 117 -25.58 -19.24 21.83
CA ASP A 117 -26.09 -18.22 22.76
C ASP A 117 -25.31 -18.14 24.09
N ILE A 118 -24.18 -18.84 24.23
CA ILE A 118 -23.35 -18.81 25.46
C ILE A 118 -22.04 -18.04 25.27
N THR A 119 -21.68 -17.73 24.03
CA THR A 119 -20.50 -16.96 23.67
C THR A 119 -20.54 -15.61 24.36
N GLN A 120 -19.44 -15.22 25.00
CA GLN A 120 -19.33 -13.93 25.70
C GLN A 120 -18.19 -13.07 25.17
N SER A 121 -17.17 -13.71 24.60
CA SER A 121 -16.00 -13.05 24.05
C SER A 121 -16.18 -12.75 22.57
N LEU A 122 -15.63 -11.64 22.12
CA LEU A 122 -15.59 -11.29 20.71
C LEU A 122 -14.40 -10.38 20.38
N THR A 123 -13.96 -10.46 19.13
CA THR A 123 -13.07 -9.47 18.52
C THR A 123 -13.62 -9.18 17.13
N SER A 124 -13.86 -7.91 16.81
CA SER A 124 -14.32 -7.47 15.48
C SER A 124 -13.38 -6.45 14.87
N TYR A 125 -13.23 -6.49 13.55
CA TYR A 125 -12.50 -5.51 12.77
C TYR A 125 -13.39 -4.96 11.67
N THR A 126 -13.28 -3.67 11.45
CA THR A 126 -14.08 -2.99 10.46
C THR A 126 -13.23 -1.97 9.73
N HIS A 127 -13.02 -2.20 8.44
CA HIS A 127 -12.41 -1.20 7.56
C HIS A 127 -13.52 -0.34 6.95
N LEU A 128 -13.56 0.94 7.31
CA LEU A 128 -14.63 1.85 6.91
C LEU A 128 -14.15 3.27 6.63
N THR A 129 -14.98 4.04 5.92
CA THR A 129 -14.88 5.50 5.88
C THR A 129 -16.25 6.15 5.92
N ARG A 130 -16.25 7.42 6.34
CA ARG A 130 -17.43 8.27 6.33
C ARG A 130 -17.71 8.83 4.94
N THR A 131 -18.96 8.77 4.49
CA THR A 131 -19.39 9.52 3.30
C THR A 131 -19.66 11.00 3.62
N GLU A 132 -20.23 11.29 4.79
CA GLU A 132 -20.59 12.63 5.25
C GLU A 132 -20.24 12.84 6.74
N PRO A 133 -20.13 14.08 7.25
CA PRO A 133 -20.00 14.31 8.68
C PRO A 133 -21.30 13.93 9.42
N ALA A 134 -21.19 13.35 10.62
CA ALA A 134 -22.34 13.09 11.48
C ALA A 134 -21.98 13.25 12.96
N THR A 135 -22.96 13.66 13.77
CA THR A 135 -22.79 13.76 15.22
C THR A 135 -22.87 12.40 15.90
N TYR A 136 -23.67 11.48 15.40
CA TYR A 136 -23.79 10.13 15.95
C TYR A 136 -23.71 9.13 14.82
N ARG A 137 -23.03 8.01 15.03
CA ARG A 137 -23.00 6.91 14.08
C ARG A 137 -22.96 5.60 14.80
N THR A 138 -23.79 4.68 14.36
CA THR A 138 -23.73 3.28 14.74
C THR A 138 -22.88 2.57 13.69
N VAL A 139 -21.97 1.69 14.12
CA VAL A 139 -21.17 0.83 13.22
C VAL A 139 -21.73 -0.59 13.24
N PHE A 140 -22.02 -1.13 14.42
CA PHE A 140 -22.74 -2.38 14.55
C PHE A 140 -23.51 -2.47 15.86
N VAL A 141 -24.53 -3.32 15.84
CA VAL A 141 -25.40 -3.58 16.98
C VAL A 141 -25.29 -5.05 17.36
N MET A 142 -25.09 -5.29 18.64
CA MET A 142 -25.08 -6.61 19.23
C MET A 142 -26.50 -6.97 19.65
N ASN A 143 -27.30 -7.50 18.72
CA ASN A 143 -28.67 -7.96 18.98
C ASN A 143 -28.92 -9.31 18.30
N GLY A 144 -29.74 -10.17 18.91
CA GLY A 144 -30.19 -11.42 18.31
C GLY A 144 -30.06 -12.68 19.16
N THR A 145 -29.81 -12.57 20.46
CA THR A 145 -29.87 -13.74 21.38
C THR A 145 -31.20 -13.77 22.13
N THR A 146 -31.65 -14.96 22.52
CA THR A 146 -32.82 -15.11 23.42
C THR A 146 -32.45 -14.98 24.91
N ARG A 147 -31.17 -14.73 25.21
CA ARG A 147 -30.62 -14.70 26.57
C ARG A 147 -30.37 -13.28 27.04
N SER A 148 -30.57 -13.06 28.33
CA SER A 148 -30.39 -11.77 28.98
C SER A 148 -29.14 -11.74 29.85
N SER A 149 -28.45 -10.60 29.86
CA SER A 149 -27.38 -10.27 30.80
C SER A 149 -27.90 -9.69 32.15
N ASN A 150 -29.22 -9.49 32.30
CA ASN A 150 -29.91 -9.00 33.49
C ASN A 150 -31.14 -9.90 33.83
N PRO A 151 -31.18 -10.54 35.02
CA PRO A 151 -32.29 -11.41 35.42
C PRO A 151 -33.49 -10.72 36.09
N THR A 152 -33.45 -9.40 36.37
CA THR A 152 -34.45 -8.74 37.26
C THR A 152 -35.38 -7.71 36.61
N ASP A 153 -35.16 -7.31 35.36
CA ASP A 153 -36.11 -6.49 34.58
C ASP A 153 -36.37 -7.16 33.24
N ILE A 154 -37.57 -6.95 32.67
CA ILE A 154 -38.06 -7.60 31.44
C ILE A 154 -36.97 -7.55 30.37
N ALA A 155 -36.24 -8.64 30.28
CA ALA A 155 -35.12 -8.75 29.40
C ALA A 155 -35.56 -9.43 28.12
N GLY A 156 -35.55 -8.67 27.05
CA GLY A 156 -35.80 -9.17 25.71
C GLY A 156 -34.95 -8.39 24.72
N ILE A 157 -35.30 -8.55 23.44
CA ILE A 157 -34.80 -7.94 22.19
C ILE A 157 -34.37 -6.45 22.21
N TRP A 158 -34.57 -5.75 23.32
CA TRP A 158 -34.31 -4.33 23.51
C TRP A 158 -32.91 -4.02 24.05
N GLN A 159 -32.28 -4.93 24.81
CA GLN A 159 -30.87 -4.78 25.25
C GLN A 159 -29.89 -5.01 24.11
N SER A 160 -29.76 -4.02 23.24
CA SER A 160 -28.89 -4.07 22.06
C SER A 160 -27.70 -3.16 22.25
N PRO A 161 -26.60 -3.60 22.91
CA PRO A 161 -25.38 -2.83 22.92
C PRO A 161 -24.99 -2.48 21.50
N PHE A 162 -24.65 -1.22 21.27
CA PHE A 162 -24.14 -0.81 19.99
C PHE A 162 -22.78 -0.17 20.15
N PHE A 163 -21.98 -0.36 19.12
CA PHE A 163 -20.71 0.31 18.98
C PHE A 163 -20.83 1.35 17.86
N GLY A 164 -20.21 2.49 18.09
CA GLY A 164 -20.19 3.55 17.10
C GLY A 164 -19.31 4.71 17.50
N THR A 165 -19.70 5.91 17.07
CA THR A 165 -18.97 7.14 17.35
C THR A 165 -19.93 8.30 17.55
N LYS A 166 -19.60 9.17 18.51
CA LYS A 166 -20.19 10.50 18.61
C LYS A 166 -19.17 11.57 18.26
N ALA A 167 -19.47 12.32 17.21
CA ALA A 167 -18.53 13.15 16.46
C ALA A 167 -17.29 12.32 16.08
N ASN A 168 -16.13 12.61 16.67
CA ASN A 168 -14.89 11.89 16.42
C ASN A 168 -14.47 11.02 17.60
N HIS A 169 -15.37 10.73 18.54
CA HIS A 169 -15.08 9.93 19.72
C HIS A 169 -15.77 8.56 19.62
N PRO A 170 -15.05 7.44 19.78
CA PRO A 170 -15.66 6.12 19.84
C PRO A 170 -16.61 6.04 21.05
N GLU A 171 -17.80 5.50 20.79
CA GLU A 171 -18.92 5.47 21.71
C GLU A 171 -19.45 4.04 21.82
N PHE A 172 -19.83 3.68 23.03
CA PHE A 172 -20.48 2.44 23.38
C PHE A 172 -21.75 2.74 24.16
N TYR A 173 -22.84 2.15 23.72
CA TYR A 173 -24.10 2.20 24.44
C TYR A 173 -24.39 0.85 25.07
N ASN A 174 -24.76 0.87 26.35
CA ASN A 174 -25.24 -0.32 27.05
C ASN A 174 -26.39 0.04 27.98
N GLU A 175 -27.57 -0.52 27.68
CA GLU A 175 -28.79 -0.30 28.47
C GLU A 175 -28.66 -0.77 29.93
N LYS A 176 -27.77 -1.74 30.21
CA LYS A 176 -27.56 -2.27 31.56
C LYS A 176 -26.96 -1.22 32.52
N GLU A 177 -26.20 -0.26 32.01
CA GLU A 177 -25.42 0.69 32.82
C GLU A 177 -25.75 2.17 32.57
N SER A 178 -27.00 2.43 32.14
CA SER A 178 -27.56 3.79 32.05
C SER A 178 -26.92 4.73 31.01
N GLY A 179 -26.70 4.25 29.78
CA GLY A 179 -26.63 5.13 28.59
C GLY A 179 -25.32 5.08 27.78
N ASP A 180 -25.11 6.11 26.97
CA ASP A 180 -23.94 6.28 26.09
C ASP A 180 -22.67 6.59 26.89
N VAL A 181 -21.57 5.91 26.54
CA VAL A 181 -20.26 6.13 27.15
C VAL A 181 -19.16 6.15 26.08
N PHE A 182 -18.19 7.04 26.27
CA PHE A 182 -17.01 7.12 25.40
C PHE A 182 -15.89 6.17 25.82
N PHE A 183 -15.15 5.65 24.83
CA PHE A 183 -13.89 4.95 25.08
C PHE A 183 -12.74 5.93 25.28
N GLY A 184 -12.07 5.84 26.43
CA GLY A 184 -10.95 6.70 26.77
C GLY A 184 -11.24 8.21 26.64
N THR A 185 -10.18 9.01 26.59
CA THR A 185 -10.26 10.48 26.46
C THR A 185 -9.83 11.01 25.10
N ASN A 186 -9.30 10.14 24.23
CA ASN A 186 -8.76 10.54 22.94
C ASN A 186 -9.87 10.64 21.89
N VAL A 187 -9.69 11.54 20.91
CA VAL A 187 -10.51 11.57 19.69
C VAL A 187 -9.83 10.75 18.59
N ILE A 188 -10.62 10.20 17.67
CA ILE A 188 -10.12 9.56 16.46
C ILE A 188 -9.93 10.64 15.39
N ASN A 189 -8.68 10.89 15.01
CA ASN A 189 -8.35 11.85 13.96
C ASN A 189 -8.69 11.34 12.54
N THR A 190 -9.07 10.08 12.41
CA THR A 190 -9.35 9.38 11.14
C THR A 190 -10.83 9.11 10.87
N VAL A 191 -11.76 9.68 11.65
CA VAL A 191 -13.20 9.62 11.34
C VAL A 191 -13.70 10.85 10.56
N GLY A 192 -12.82 11.50 9.80
CA GLY A 192 -13.24 12.53 8.85
C GLY A 192 -14.00 11.95 7.65
N THR A 193 -14.65 12.81 6.87
CA THR A 193 -15.23 12.44 5.57
C THR A 193 -14.16 11.91 4.64
N HIS A 194 -14.39 10.75 4.05
CA HIS A 194 -13.52 10.09 3.08
C HIS A 194 -12.14 9.62 3.61
N ILE A 195 -11.92 9.70 4.93
CA ILE A 195 -10.73 9.16 5.60
C ILE A 195 -11.01 7.71 6.03
N PRO A 196 -10.33 6.70 5.47
CA PRO A 196 -10.49 5.32 5.89
C PRO A 196 -9.80 5.03 7.22
N SER A 197 -10.38 4.14 8.03
CA SER A 197 -9.72 3.61 9.22
C SER A 197 -10.09 2.14 9.47
N ILE A 198 -9.29 1.49 10.32
CA ILE A 198 -9.55 0.15 10.85
C ILE A 198 -10.01 0.31 12.30
N GLN A 199 -11.29 0.10 12.52
CA GLN A 199 -11.89 0.10 13.85
C GLN A 199 -11.94 -1.33 14.39
N SER A 200 -11.29 -1.56 15.52
CA SER A 200 -11.29 -2.84 16.21
C SER A 200 -12.03 -2.71 17.53
N TYR A 201 -12.91 -3.64 17.80
CA TYR A 201 -13.62 -3.72 19.07
C TYR A 201 -13.48 -5.12 19.63
N TYR A 202 -13.17 -5.23 20.91
CA TYR A 202 -13.01 -6.51 21.57
C TYR A 202 -13.35 -6.38 23.05
N ASN A 203 -13.52 -7.52 23.71
CA ASN A 203 -13.71 -7.55 25.16
C ASN A 203 -12.74 -8.52 25.82
N ASP A 204 -12.55 -8.41 27.12
CA ASP A 204 -11.74 -9.31 27.93
C ASP A 204 -12.30 -9.43 29.35
N ILE A 205 -11.98 -10.51 30.04
CA ILE A 205 -12.40 -10.72 31.43
C ILE A 205 -11.34 -10.13 32.36
N VAL A 206 -11.69 -9.05 33.05
CA VAL A 206 -10.80 -8.34 33.99
C VAL A 206 -11.45 -8.32 35.37
N GLY A 207 -10.82 -8.99 36.35
CA GLY A 207 -11.34 -9.00 37.72
C GLY A 207 -12.67 -9.74 37.92
N GLY A 208 -13.11 -10.53 36.93
CA GLY A 208 -14.38 -11.27 36.95
C GLY A 208 -15.47 -10.63 36.07
N ASP A 209 -15.23 -9.43 35.55
CA ASP A 209 -16.18 -8.72 34.68
C ASP A 209 -15.72 -8.69 33.22
N VAL A 210 -16.67 -8.71 32.29
CA VAL A 210 -16.42 -8.46 30.86
C VAL A 210 -16.22 -6.97 30.65
N LYS A 211 -14.99 -6.57 30.31
CA LYS A 211 -14.62 -5.21 29.93
C LYS A 211 -14.49 -5.08 28.42
N TYR A 212 -14.90 -3.93 27.89
CA TYR A 212 -14.85 -3.61 26.46
C TYR A 212 -13.69 -2.70 26.13
N PHE A 213 -13.13 -2.87 24.94
CA PHE A 213 -11.99 -2.12 24.42
C PHE A 213 -12.21 -1.73 22.97
N PHE A 214 -11.58 -0.62 22.60
CA PHE A 214 -11.60 -0.11 21.24
C PHE A 214 -10.19 0.26 20.80
N ASP A 215 -9.82 -0.15 19.59
CA ASP A 215 -8.61 0.29 18.92
C ASP A 215 -8.96 0.93 17.57
N ASN A 216 -8.24 1.97 17.17
CA ASN A 216 -8.33 2.54 15.83
C ASN A 216 -6.96 2.55 15.16
N ASN A 217 -6.84 1.92 13.99
CA ASN A 217 -5.57 1.70 13.29
C ASN A 217 -4.51 1.04 14.19
N GLY A 218 -4.94 0.20 15.13
CA GLY A 218 -4.07 -0.44 16.13
C GLY A 218 -3.70 0.42 17.35
N LEU A 219 -4.11 1.70 17.43
CA LEU A 219 -3.97 2.52 18.63
C LEU A 219 -5.06 2.14 19.66
N PRO A 220 -4.71 1.68 20.87
CA PRO A 220 -5.69 1.41 21.91
C PRO A 220 -6.24 2.69 22.55
N TYR A 221 -7.57 2.79 22.63
CA TYR A 221 -8.28 3.86 23.36
C TYR A 221 -8.60 3.46 24.81
N GLY A 222 -8.38 2.19 25.16
CA GLY A 222 -8.74 1.64 26.46
C GLY A 222 -10.23 1.34 26.57
N GLY A 223 -10.70 1.21 27.81
CA GLY A 223 -12.10 0.93 28.10
C GLY A 223 -13.00 2.17 28.16
N PRO A 224 -14.32 1.96 28.30
CA PRO A 224 -15.29 3.04 28.50
C PRO A 224 -15.00 3.83 29.79
N ALA A 225 -15.20 5.15 29.75
CA ALA A 225 -14.77 6.09 30.81
C ALA A 225 -15.45 5.90 32.18
N ASN A 226 -16.59 5.22 32.24
CA ASN A 226 -17.30 4.89 33.48
C ASN A 226 -17.11 3.42 33.91
N ASP A 227 -16.13 2.71 33.32
CA ASP A 227 -15.83 1.31 33.62
C ASP A 227 -17.04 0.36 33.42
N VAL A 228 -17.89 0.59 32.39
CA VAL A 228 -19.02 -0.30 32.08
C VAL A 228 -18.60 -1.77 32.11
N SER A 229 -19.25 -2.54 32.97
CA SER A 229 -18.87 -3.92 33.26
C SER A 229 -20.09 -4.84 33.18
N SER A 230 -19.97 -6.01 32.55
CA SER A 230 -21.04 -6.99 32.61
C SER A 230 -20.52 -8.33 33.04
N ILE A 231 -21.22 -8.97 33.98
CA ILE A 231 -20.95 -10.36 34.40
C ILE A 231 -21.25 -11.35 33.26
N TYR A 232 -22.10 -10.97 32.30
CA TYR A 232 -22.46 -11.78 31.13
C TYR A 232 -22.58 -10.90 29.88
N ASN A 233 -22.03 -11.32 28.75
CA ASN A 233 -22.31 -10.75 27.44
C ASN A 233 -22.85 -11.87 26.54
N TYR A 234 -23.94 -11.63 25.82
CA TYR A 234 -24.51 -12.60 24.87
C TYR A 234 -24.71 -11.90 23.53
N PRO A 235 -23.66 -11.74 22.73
CA PRO A 235 -23.73 -10.96 21.51
C PRO A 235 -24.53 -11.76 20.47
N GLY A 236 -25.65 -11.19 20.01
CA GLY A 236 -26.17 -11.45 18.66
C GLY A 236 -25.53 -10.42 17.72
N MET A 237 -25.70 -10.52 16.40
CA MET A 237 -25.07 -9.54 15.51
C MET A 237 -25.88 -9.06 14.31
N VAL A 238 -26.03 -7.73 14.25
CA VAL A 238 -26.50 -6.97 13.10
C VAL A 238 -25.47 -5.88 12.81
N LEU A 239 -24.84 -5.93 11.63
CA LEU A 239 -23.95 -4.88 11.15
C LEU A 239 -24.83 -3.73 10.64
N LEU A 240 -24.82 -2.61 11.36
CA LEU A 240 -25.61 -1.42 11.08
C LEU A 240 -24.65 -0.23 11.05
N MET A 241 -24.11 0.05 9.86
CA MET A 241 -23.29 1.24 9.65
C MET A 241 -24.16 2.40 9.19
N ASP A 242 -24.89 2.96 10.14
CA ASP A 242 -25.88 3.97 9.87
C ASP A 242 -25.67 5.20 10.75
N ASN A 243 -26.14 6.32 10.24
CA ASN A 243 -26.29 7.50 11.05
C ASN A 243 -27.43 7.28 12.05
N ASP A 244 -27.18 7.53 13.34
CA ASP A 244 -28.24 7.41 14.33
C ASP A 244 -29.23 8.57 14.12
N ALA A 245 -30.39 8.27 13.53
CA ALA A 245 -31.51 9.20 13.38
C ALA A 245 -32.16 9.60 14.74
N GLY A 246 -31.62 9.14 15.87
CA GLY A 246 -31.90 9.65 17.21
C GLY A 246 -31.49 11.12 17.37
N SER A 247 -32.10 11.80 18.35
CA SER A 247 -32.08 13.26 18.59
C SER A 247 -30.76 13.97 18.27
N GLY A 248 -30.62 14.46 17.02
CA GLY A 248 -29.56 15.38 16.63
C GLY A 248 -28.95 15.18 15.24
N SER A 249 -29.18 14.04 14.57
CA SER A 249 -28.57 13.81 13.25
C SER A 249 -29.54 14.01 12.08
N SER A 250 -29.13 14.79 11.08
CA SER A 250 -29.95 15.21 9.92
C SER A 250 -29.54 14.57 8.59
N SER A 251 -28.47 13.77 8.57
CA SER A 251 -27.93 13.12 7.37
C SER A 251 -28.25 11.62 7.37
N LEU A 252 -28.61 11.06 6.21
CA LEU A 252 -28.86 9.62 6.02
C LEU A 252 -27.79 8.97 5.13
N ALA A 253 -26.69 9.69 4.87
CA ALA A 253 -25.59 9.14 4.10
C ALA A 253 -24.92 8.03 4.92
N GLY A 254 -25.01 6.79 4.42
CA GLY A 254 -24.39 5.64 5.05
C GLY A 254 -22.92 5.49 4.66
N ASP A 255 -22.19 4.70 5.44
CA ASP A 255 -20.75 4.56 5.33
C ASP A 255 -20.32 3.51 4.32
N ARG A 256 -19.06 3.60 3.90
CA ARG A 256 -18.45 2.63 3.01
C ARG A 256 -17.62 1.64 3.80
N ILE A 257 -17.77 0.36 3.49
CA ILE A 257 -17.13 -0.77 4.17
C ILE A 257 -16.28 -1.53 3.16
N GLY A 258 -14.99 -1.67 3.45
CA GLY A 258 -14.12 -2.54 2.66
C GLY A 258 -14.26 -3.97 3.12
N GLU A 259 -14.11 -4.16 4.44
CA GLU A 259 -14.13 -5.46 5.10
C GLU A 259 -14.72 -5.39 6.50
N PHE A 260 -15.42 -6.46 6.87
CA PHE A 260 -15.87 -6.70 8.24
C PHE A 260 -15.50 -8.13 8.67
N ILE A 261 -14.91 -8.24 9.85
CA ILE A 261 -14.38 -9.49 10.41
C ILE A 261 -14.89 -9.63 11.84
N LEU A 262 -15.30 -10.84 12.22
CA LEU A 262 -15.72 -11.18 13.57
C LEU A 262 -15.12 -12.52 14.02
N TYR A 263 -14.59 -12.52 15.23
CA TYR A 263 -14.21 -13.70 15.99
C TYR A 263 -15.10 -13.87 17.22
N SER A 264 -15.44 -15.11 17.58
CA SER A 264 -16.20 -15.48 18.79
C SER A 264 -15.32 -15.65 20.03
N GLU A 265 -14.10 -15.12 20.01
CA GLU A 265 -13.17 -15.09 21.12
C GLU A 265 -12.35 -13.80 21.12
N THR A 266 -11.72 -13.51 22.25
CA THR A 266 -10.76 -12.42 22.40
C THR A 266 -9.42 -12.85 21.81
N GLN A 267 -9.02 -12.20 20.72
CA GLN A 267 -7.73 -12.48 20.09
C GLN A 267 -6.56 -12.00 20.95
N THR A 268 -5.45 -12.72 20.90
CA THR A 268 -4.17 -12.28 21.49
C THR A 268 -3.67 -10.99 20.82
N PRO A 269 -2.84 -10.17 21.49
CA PRO A 269 -2.28 -8.96 20.87
C PRO A 269 -1.57 -9.21 19.53
N THR A 270 -0.87 -10.33 19.39
CA THR A 270 -0.17 -10.72 18.15
C THR A 270 -1.13 -11.12 17.04
N GLU A 271 -2.22 -11.82 17.35
CA GLU A 271 -3.30 -12.06 16.38
C GLU A 271 -3.94 -10.76 15.93
N ARG A 272 -4.24 -9.85 16.86
CA ARG A 272 -4.79 -8.53 16.51
C ARG A 272 -3.84 -7.73 15.62
N GLN A 273 -2.54 -7.79 15.90
CA GLN A 273 -1.52 -7.16 15.07
C GLN A 273 -1.49 -7.75 13.65
N ARG A 274 -1.59 -9.07 13.49
CA ARG A 274 -1.64 -9.72 12.16
C ARG A 274 -2.86 -9.29 11.35
N VAL A 275 -4.06 -9.28 11.96
CA VAL A 275 -5.28 -8.84 11.28
C VAL A 275 -5.20 -7.36 10.88
N ASN A 276 -4.73 -6.50 11.80
CA ASN A 276 -4.49 -5.08 11.50
C ASN A 276 -3.43 -4.89 10.40
N SER A 277 -2.37 -5.72 10.37
CA SER A 277 -1.33 -5.65 9.31
C SER A 277 -1.89 -6.03 7.94
N TYR A 278 -2.72 -7.08 7.87
CA TYR A 278 -3.42 -7.48 6.66
C TYR A 278 -4.31 -6.35 6.11
N LEU A 279 -5.17 -5.77 6.95
CA LEU A 279 -6.02 -4.65 6.56
C LEU A 279 -5.20 -3.40 6.22
N GLY A 280 -4.15 -3.12 6.99
CA GLY A 280 -3.26 -1.98 6.80
C GLY A 280 -2.56 -2.00 5.44
N ILE A 281 -2.03 -3.15 5.03
CA ILE A 281 -1.39 -3.30 3.72
C ILE A 281 -2.44 -3.25 2.60
N LYS A 282 -3.57 -3.94 2.74
CA LYS A 282 -4.62 -3.97 1.72
C LYS A 282 -5.19 -2.59 1.43
N TYR A 283 -5.50 -1.82 2.48
CA TYR A 283 -6.13 -0.51 2.36
C TYR A 283 -5.16 0.67 2.48
N GLY A 284 -3.85 0.44 2.50
CA GLY A 284 -2.84 1.51 2.50
C GLY A 284 -2.85 2.36 3.77
N ILE A 285 -3.31 1.78 4.89
CA ILE A 285 -3.45 2.46 6.18
C ILE A 285 -2.16 2.33 6.98
N THR A 286 -1.66 3.47 7.44
CA THR A 286 -0.61 3.52 8.44
C THR A 286 -1.19 3.12 9.80
N LEU A 287 -0.72 2.00 10.35
CA LEU A 287 -1.00 1.61 11.73
C LEU A 287 -0.28 2.56 12.68
N GLU A 288 -0.86 2.79 13.84
CA GLU A 288 -0.29 3.67 14.86
C GLU A 288 1.15 3.26 15.20
N GLN A 289 2.08 4.22 15.17
CA GLN A 289 3.50 3.94 15.31
C GLN A 289 3.96 4.09 16.76
N PRO A 290 4.85 3.24 17.26
CA PRO A 290 5.79 2.38 16.51
C PRO A 290 5.37 0.89 16.35
N GLN A 291 4.25 0.58 15.68
CA GLN A 291 3.80 -0.80 15.42
C GLN A 291 4.47 -1.45 14.20
N ASN A 292 4.96 -2.68 14.37
CA ASN A 292 5.41 -3.54 13.26
C ASN A 292 4.23 -4.06 12.43
N TYR A 293 4.47 -4.38 11.16
CA TYR A 293 3.52 -5.13 10.34
C TYR A 293 3.97 -6.59 10.25
N LEU A 294 3.02 -7.51 10.38
CA LEU A 294 3.25 -8.96 10.38
C LEU A 294 2.47 -9.63 9.25
N ASN A 295 3.06 -10.64 8.61
CA ASN A 295 2.33 -11.55 7.71
C ASN A 295 1.61 -12.67 8.49
N SER A 296 0.94 -13.58 7.78
CA SER A 296 0.25 -14.73 8.36
C SER A 296 1.12 -15.62 9.26
N ASP A 297 2.42 -15.75 8.95
CA ASP A 297 3.42 -16.52 9.71
C ASP A 297 4.01 -15.76 10.91
N GLN A 298 3.50 -14.56 11.22
CA GLN A 298 4.05 -13.66 12.25
C GLN A 298 5.45 -13.11 11.91
N ALA A 299 5.90 -13.22 10.66
CA ALA A 299 7.15 -12.60 10.22
C ALA A 299 6.92 -11.10 9.92
N MET A 300 7.91 -10.28 10.28
CA MET A 300 7.83 -8.82 10.10
C MET A 300 7.95 -8.43 8.62
N THR A 301 6.89 -7.85 8.06
CA THR A 301 6.89 -7.23 6.72
C THR A 301 7.27 -5.75 6.77
N TRP A 302 7.06 -5.10 7.92
CA TRP A 302 7.62 -3.79 8.26
C TRP A 302 8.16 -3.83 9.70
N ASN A 303 9.45 -3.57 9.85
CA ASN A 303 10.09 -3.36 11.14
C ASN A 303 10.15 -1.86 11.46
N SER A 304 9.26 -1.40 12.33
CA SER A 304 9.16 0.01 12.77
C SER A 304 10.39 0.47 13.55
N GLY A 305 11.11 -0.47 14.18
CA GLY A 305 12.33 -0.20 14.93
C GLY A 305 13.58 0.00 14.05
N MET A 306 13.51 -0.31 12.75
CA MET A 306 14.64 -0.16 11.84
C MET A 306 15.06 1.30 11.69
N ASN A 307 14.10 2.19 11.48
CA ASN A 307 14.33 3.62 11.46
C ASN A 307 13.01 4.36 11.73
N THR A 308 12.84 4.84 12.97
CA THR A 308 11.58 5.45 13.41
C THR A 308 11.25 6.75 12.69
N ILE A 309 12.22 7.38 12.03
CA ILE A 309 12.00 8.58 11.21
C ILE A 309 11.09 8.27 10.01
N PHE A 310 11.08 7.03 9.53
CA PHE A 310 10.34 6.62 8.34
C PHE A 310 9.00 5.93 8.64
N ASN A 311 8.54 6.01 9.88
CA ASN A 311 7.29 5.41 10.33
C ASN A 311 6.09 6.34 10.03
N HIS A 312 6.03 6.88 8.81
CA HIS A 312 4.92 7.72 8.37
C HIS A 312 4.44 7.25 7.00
N ASN A 313 3.14 7.43 6.75
CA ASN A 313 2.53 7.13 5.45
C ASN A 313 2.89 5.72 4.95
N ILE A 314 2.85 4.74 5.85
CA ILE A 314 3.23 3.36 5.57
C ILE A 314 2.17 2.71 4.68
N PHE A 315 2.59 2.14 3.56
CA PHE A 315 1.77 1.36 2.65
C PHE A 315 2.60 0.26 1.99
N GLY A 316 1.96 -0.70 1.31
CA GLY A 316 2.70 -1.73 0.61
C GLY A 316 1.88 -2.53 -0.39
N ILE A 317 2.61 -3.31 -1.18
CA ILE A 317 2.09 -4.36 -2.05
C ILE A 317 2.58 -5.72 -1.52
N GLY A 318 1.79 -6.76 -1.68
CA GLY A 318 2.14 -8.08 -1.14
C GLY A 318 1.19 -9.20 -1.54
N ARG A 319 1.71 -10.43 -1.46
CA ARG A 319 0.95 -11.66 -1.59
C ARG A 319 1.17 -12.52 -0.35
N ASP A 320 0.08 -12.99 0.24
CA ASP A 320 0.06 -13.95 1.35
C ASP A 320 -1.19 -14.81 1.22
N ASP A 321 -0.98 -16.06 0.79
CA ASP A 321 -2.05 -16.97 0.38
C ASP A 321 -2.92 -17.42 1.55
N MET A 322 -2.35 -17.53 2.77
CA MET A 322 -3.10 -17.89 3.97
C MET A 322 -4.06 -16.77 4.38
N SER A 323 -3.70 -15.52 4.11
CA SER A 323 -4.53 -14.35 4.37
C SER A 323 -5.36 -13.86 3.18
N VAL A 324 -5.29 -14.55 2.02
CA VAL A 324 -5.77 -14.09 0.68
C VAL A 324 -5.32 -12.69 0.29
N LEU A 325 -4.29 -12.15 0.94
CA LEU A 325 -3.78 -10.86 0.56
C LEU A 325 -3.14 -11.00 -0.82
N ASN A 326 -3.57 -10.16 -1.75
CA ASN A 326 -2.99 -10.05 -3.07
C ASN A 326 -3.11 -8.59 -3.53
N GLN A 327 -2.36 -7.72 -2.85
CA GLN A 327 -2.31 -6.29 -3.13
C GLN A 327 -1.21 -6.03 -4.15
N LYS A 328 -1.60 -5.79 -5.40
CA LYS A 328 -0.74 -5.65 -6.58
C LYS A 328 -0.47 -4.20 -6.97
N VAL A 329 -1.23 -3.27 -6.41
CA VAL A 329 -1.08 -1.82 -6.56
C VAL A 329 -1.48 -1.15 -5.25
N SER A 330 -0.75 -0.14 -4.80
CA SER A 330 -0.99 0.46 -3.48
C SER A 330 -0.35 1.84 -3.34
N ASN A 331 -0.91 2.65 -2.46
CA ASN A 331 -0.36 3.90 -1.96
C ASN A 331 -0.78 4.14 -0.50
N SER A 332 -0.15 5.12 0.16
CA SER A 332 -0.64 5.63 1.44
C SER A 332 -1.94 6.39 1.26
N ILE A 333 -2.93 6.13 2.12
CA ILE A 333 -4.23 6.82 2.14
C ILE A 333 -4.25 8.08 3.02
N ASN A 334 -3.20 8.35 3.78
CA ASN A 334 -3.17 9.52 4.68
C ASN A 334 -3.26 10.82 3.87
N GLU A 335 -4.28 11.64 4.17
CA GLU A 335 -4.59 12.86 3.40
C GLU A 335 -3.59 13.99 3.58
N GLU A 336 -2.72 13.92 4.59
CA GLU A 336 -1.84 15.03 4.97
C GLU A 336 -0.86 15.48 3.87
N ASN A 337 -0.78 14.87 2.67
CA ASN A 337 -0.10 15.49 1.52
C ASN A 337 -0.19 14.84 0.12
N ASN A 338 -1.38 14.44 -0.34
CA ASN A 338 -1.59 13.68 -1.59
C ASN A 338 -0.92 12.30 -1.61
N ILE A 339 -1.54 11.41 -2.37
CA ILE A 339 -0.98 10.16 -2.87
C ILE A 339 0.23 10.51 -3.76
N MET A 340 1.41 10.68 -3.16
CA MET A 340 2.61 11.08 -3.89
C MET A 340 3.26 9.91 -4.61
N LEU A 341 3.22 8.71 -4.02
CA LEU A 341 3.89 7.52 -4.53
C LEU A 341 2.89 6.36 -4.64
N ILE A 342 2.85 5.74 -5.81
CA ILE A 342 2.10 4.50 -6.07
C ILE A 342 3.11 3.42 -6.44
N ALA A 343 3.01 2.26 -5.80
CA ALA A 343 3.75 1.05 -6.17
C ALA A 343 2.81 0.04 -6.86
N ALA A 344 3.26 -0.59 -7.94
CA ALA A 344 2.48 -1.55 -8.71
C ALA A 344 3.34 -2.68 -9.31
N THR A 345 2.76 -3.86 -9.46
CA THR A 345 3.38 -5.02 -10.14
C THR A 345 3.42 -4.87 -11.67
N THR A 346 2.64 -3.95 -12.23
CA THR A 346 2.55 -3.65 -13.66
C THR A 346 2.69 -2.15 -13.89
N ASN A 347 3.07 -1.72 -15.10
CA ASN A 347 3.10 -0.31 -15.50
C ASN A 347 1.68 0.26 -15.71
N ASP A 348 0.83 0.15 -14.69
CA ASP A 348 -0.51 0.70 -14.60
C ASP A 348 -0.77 1.15 -13.17
N PHE A 349 -1.14 2.40 -13.02
CA PHE A 349 -1.34 3.07 -11.72
C PHE A 349 -2.77 3.59 -11.56
N ILE A 350 -3.72 3.11 -12.37
CA ILE A 350 -5.08 3.63 -12.46
C ILE A 350 -6.10 2.53 -12.21
N LEU A 351 -5.92 1.35 -12.82
CA LEU A 351 -6.90 0.28 -12.76
C LEU A 351 -7.00 -0.32 -11.35
N PRO A 352 -8.17 -0.88 -10.97
CA PRO A 352 -8.36 -1.52 -9.67
C PRO A 352 -7.34 -2.63 -9.37
N ASN A 353 -7.19 -2.98 -8.09
CA ASN A 353 -6.33 -4.09 -7.67
C ASN A 353 -6.78 -5.46 -8.23
N ALA A 354 -8.10 -5.62 -8.44
CA ALA A 354 -8.70 -6.83 -8.98
C ALA A 354 -8.60 -6.95 -10.51
N ASP A 355 -8.03 -5.96 -11.21
CA ASP A 355 -7.93 -6.00 -12.67
C ASP A 355 -7.11 -7.21 -13.16
N ILE A 356 -7.63 -7.89 -14.18
CA ILE A 356 -7.07 -9.14 -14.72
C ILE A 356 -5.72 -8.95 -15.41
N SER A 357 -5.38 -7.72 -15.84
CA SER A 357 -4.08 -7.44 -16.45
C SER A 357 -2.95 -7.36 -15.44
N ARG A 358 -3.25 -7.27 -14.13
CA ARG A 358 -2.24 -7.21 -13.07
C ARG A 358 -1.67 -8.60 -12.76
N VAL A 359 -0.35 -8.68 -12.67
CA VAL A 359 0.37 -9.94 -12.39
C VAL A 359 0.66 -10.02 -10.88
N PRO A 360 0.21 -11.04 -10.15
CA PRO A 360 0.56 -11.21 -8.74
C PRO A 360 2.03 -11.63 -8.58
N PHE A 361 2.57 -11.49 -7.36
CA PHE A 361 3.83 -12.12 -7.02
C PHE A 361 3.77 -13.65 -7.21
N SER A 362 4.82 -14.23 -7.77
CA SER A 362 4.91 -15.67 -8.03
C SER A 362 5.07 -16.48 -6.74
N GLU A 363 5.83 -15.96 -5.78
CA GLU A 363 6.10 -16.56 -4.48
C GLU A 363 5.11 -16.07 -3.42
N ASP A 364 4.61 -17.00 -2.59
CA ASP A 364 3.82 -16.69 -1.39
C ASP A 364 4.68 -15.88 -0.38
N LYS A 365 4.02 -15.11 0.49
CA LYS A 365 4.64 -14.28 1.54
C LYS A 365 5.66 -13.27 1.01
N THR A 366 5.43 -12.74 -0.18
CA THR A 366 6.27 -11.71 -0.81
C THR A 366 5.67 -10.34 -0.54
N PHE A 367 6.49 -9.40 -0.03
CA PHE A 367 6.02 -8.06 0.34
C PHE A 367 7.04 -6.98 0.00
N LEU A 368 6.53 -5.81 -0.40
CA LEU A 368 7.28 -4.57 -0.43
C LEU A 368 6.47 -3.51 0.33
N VAL A 369 6.96 -3.12 1.51
CA VAL A 369 6.32 -2.13 2.37
C VAL A 369 7.22 -0.91 2.48
N MET A 370 6.64 0.28 2.39
CA MET A 370 7.37 1.55 2.35
C MET A 370 6.77 2.54 3.32
N GLY A 371 7.61 3.35 3.95
CA GLY A 371 7.22 4.51 4.77
C GLY A 371 8.12 5.70 4.48
N ASP A 372 7.64 6.92 4.72
CA ASP A 372 8.34 8.17 4.46
C ASP A 372 8.75 8.93 5.73
N ASN A 373 9.62 9.92 5.55
CA ASN A 373 10.14 10.75 6.64
C ASN A 373 9.24 11.94 7.05
N ASN A 374 7.98 11.94 6.61
CA ASN A 374 6.97 13.00 6.78
C ASN A 374 7.38 14.42 6.32
N VAL A 375 8.50 14.58 5.63
CA VAL A 375 8.95 15.90 5.16
C VAL A 375 8.06 16.38 4.01
N GLN A 376 7.60 17.61 4.10
CA GLN A 376 6.62 18.21 3.17
C GLN A 376 7.22 19.36 2.33
N ASP A 377 8.49 19.66 2.55
CA ASP A 377 9.18 20.77 1.90
C ASP A 377 9.22 20.61 0.38
N LEU A 378 8.82 21.68 -0.31
CA LEU A 378 8.85 21.78 -1.77
C LEU A 378 10.20 22.24 -2.36
N PRO A 379 11.05 23.03 -1.67
CA PRO A 379 12.36 23.38 -2.20
C PRO A 379 13.25 22.14 -2.44
N LEU A 380 13.85 22.08 -3.63
CA LEU A 380 14.84 21.04 -3.95
C LEU A 380 16.18 21.33 -3.27
N VAL A 381 16.82 20.31 -2.71
CA VAL A 381 18.15 20.41 -2.09
C VAL A 381 19.23 19.82 -3.00
N GLY A 382 20.46 20.32 -2.88
CA GLY A 382 21.60 19.82 -3.64
C GLY A 382 21.98 18.38 -3.24
N PHE A 383 22.36 17.57 -4.22
CA PHE A 383 22.88 16.23 -4.00
C PHE A 383 24.04 15.91 -4.95
N GLY A 384 25.12 15.33 -4.43
CA GLY A 384 26.26 14.88 -5.24
C GLY A 384 27.09 16.02 -5.86
N THR A 385 27.55 15.83 -7.11
CA THR A 385 28.33 16.83 -7.86
C THR A 385 27.45 18.02 -8.29
N THR A 386 28.11 19.11 -8.67
CA THR A 386 27.46 20.34 -9.16
C THR A 386 26.39 19.99 -10.20
N SER A 387 25.14 20.40 -9.90
CA SER A 387 23.91 20.29 -10.70
C SER A 387 22.90 19.15 -10.36
N GLY A 388 23.18 18.25 -9.41
CA GLY A 388 22.15 17.33 -8.89
C GLY A 388 21.22 18.00 -7.86
N ARG A 389 19.89 17.87 -8.02
CA ARG A 389 18.89 18.36 -7.06
C ARG A 389 17.89 17.25 -6.73
N ILE A 390 17.54 17.08 -5.46
CA ILE A 390 16.57 16.09 -4.96
C ILE A 390 15.50 16.75 -4.10
N ILE A 391 14.34 16.11 -3.97
CA ILE A 391 13.34 16.48 -2.98
C ILE A 391 13.83 16.09 -1.57
N GLN A 392 13.29 16.75 -0.55
CA GLN A 392 13.63 16.44 0.84
C GLN A 392 12.83 15.27 1.43
N ARG A 393 11.69 14.93 0.82
CA ARG A 393 10.94 13.72 1.17
C ARG A 393 11.73 12.49 0.76
N ARG A 394 11.86 11.55 1.69
CA ARG A 394 12.64 10.32 1.56
C ARG A 394 11.78 9.16 2.02
N TRP A 395 12.01 8.00 1.43
CA TRP A 395 11.33 6.77 1.79
C TRP A 395 12.34 5.71 2.23
N LEU A 396 11.87 4.81 3.08
CA LEU A 396 12.50 3.53 3.38
C LEU A 396 11.60 2.43 2.82
N ALA A 397 12.14 1.59 1.94
CA ALA A 397 11.50 0.36 1.47
C ALA A 397 12.06 -0.83 2.24
N GLN A 398 11.16 -1.71 2.71
CA GLN A 398 11.48 -3.00 3.29
C GLN A 398 10.87 -4.10 2.42
N LYS A 399 11.72 -5.00 1.93
CA LYS A 399 11.37 -6.13 1.07
C LYS A 399 11.43 -7.44 1.85
N MET A 400 10.41 -8.28 1.67
CA MET A 400 10.39 -9.68 2.06
C MET A 400 10.30 -10.57 0.81
N ASN A 401 11.16 -11.60 0.78
CA ASN A 401 11.34 -12.54 -0.33
C ASN A 401 11.77 -11.91 -1.65
N ASN A 402 11.99 -12.75 -2.66
CA ASN A 402 12.39 -12.30 -3.98
C ASN A 402 11.16 -11.89 -4.78
N MET A 403 11.29 -10.81 -5.54
CA MET A 403 10.22 -10.27 -6.39
C MET A 403 10.82 -9.77 -7.70
N ASP A 404 10.00 -9.76 -8.74
CA ASP A 404 10.30 -9.06 -9.98
C ASP A 404 10.40 -7.53 -9.73
N PRO A 405 11.01 -6.77 -10.64
CA PRO A 405 11.04 -5.31 -10.57
C PRO A 405 9.65 -4.70 -10.38
N ILE A 406 9.55 -3.72 -9.48
CA ILE A 406 8.32 -3.01 -9.15
C ILE A 406 8.24 -1.70 -9.91
N TRP A 407 7.06 -1.43 -10.44
CA TRP A 407 6.73 -0.15 -11.06
C TRP A 407 6.36 0.86 -9.99
N LEU A 408 6.98 2.05 -10.06
CA LEU A 408 6.70 3.16 -9.17
C LEU A 408 6.25 4.35 -10.02
N GLN A 409 5.19 5.03 -9.58
CA GLN A 409 4.83 6.35 -10.10
C GLN A 409 4.90 7.36 -8.96
N VAL A 410 5.70 8.39 -9.16
CA VAL A 410 5.78 9.53 -8.24
C VAL A 410 5.14 10.76 -8.87
N ASP A 411 4.26 11.43 -8.14
CA ASP A 411 3.68 12.72 -8.50
C ASP A 411 4.55 13.86 -7.96
N LEU A 412 5.29 14.49 -8.87
CA LEU A 412 6.15 15.64 -8.60
C LEU A 412 5.52 16.96 -9.02
N SER A 413 4.23 16.99 -9.38
CA SER A 413 3.55 18.19 -9.90
C SER A 413 3.56 19.39 -8.95
N ARG A 414 3.72 19.15 -7.64
CA ARG A 414 3.84 20.20 -6.60
C ARG A 414 5.22 20.86 -6.55
N TYR A 415 6.25 20.24 -7.15
CA TYR A 415 7.62 20.75 -7.17
C TYR A 415 7.81 21.64 -8.40
N THR A 416 7.48 22.93 -8.28
CA THR A 416 7.49 23.88 -9.41
C THR A 416 8.87 24.12 -10.02
N ASP A 417 9.93 23.81 -9.28
CA ASP A 417 11.32 23.88 -9.76
C ASP A 417 11.67 22.73 -10.73
N ILE A 418 10.83 21.69 -10.82
CA ILE A 418 10.97 20.58 -11.75
C ILE A 418 10.20 20.91 -13.02
N LEU A 419 10.93 21.13 -14.11
CA LEU A 419 10.37 21.47 -15.41
C LEU A 419 10.03 20.20 -16.21
N PRO A 420 9.00 20.23 -17.09
CA PRO A 420 8.67 19.09 -17.96
C PRO A 420 9.82 18.56 -18.83
N THR A 421 10.84 19.40 -19.08
CA THR A 421 12.04 19.05 -19.86
C THR A 421 13.14 18.38 -19.03
N ASP A 422 13.03 18.39 -17.70
CA ASP A 422 14.07 17.86 -16.82
C ASP A 422 14.17 16.33 -16.89
N LYS A 423 15.39 15.85 -16.69
CA LYS A 423 15.66 14.42 -16.56
C LYS A 423 15.49 14.00 -15.11
N ILE A 424 14.38 13.31 -14.85
CA ILE A 424 14.05 12.82 -13.51
C ILE A 424 14.81 11.53 -13.21
N PHE A 425 15.30 11.41 -11.99
CA PHE A 425 15.90 10.20 -11.46
C PHE A 425 15.34 9.84 -10.08
N MET A 426 15.44 8.58 -9.72
CA MET A 426 15.30 8.07 -8.37
C MET A 426 16.70 7.79 -7.83
N LEU A 427 17.00 8.36 -6.67
CA LEU A 427 18.22 8.09 -5.93
C LEU A 427 17.95 6.96 -4.95
N VAL A 428 18.86 6.00 -4.88
CA VAL A 428 18.72 4.83 -4.02
C VAL A 428 20.02 4.63 -3.25
N ALA A 429 19.97 4.40 -1.93
CA ALA A 429 21.16 4.26 -1.08
C ALA A 429 20.91 3.41 0.18
N ASP A 430 21.97 2.89 0.78
CA ASP A 430 21.88 1.97 1.92
C ASP A 430 21.64 2.72 3.25
N ASP A 431 21.83 4.03 3.26
CA ASP A 431 21.61 4.91 4.40
C ASP A 431 20.69 6.08 4.07
N ALA A 432 19.97 6.56 5.09
CA ALA A 432 19.06 7.70 4.96
C ALA A 432 19.74 9.00 4.52
N GLY A 433 21.06 9.11 4.67
CA GLY A 433 21.87 10.26 4.27
C GLY A 433 22.29 10.25 2.79
N PHE A 434 22.05 9.15 2.07
CA PHE A 434 22.53 8.94 0.70
C PHE A 434 24.05 9.07 0.57
N THR A 435 24.79 8.39 1.45
CA THR A 435 26.26 8.40 1.48
C THR A 435 26.90 7.06 1.11
N GLN A 436 26.15 5.97 1.16
CA GLN A 436 26.62 4.60 0.96
C GLN A 436 25.89 3.93 -0.20
N ASN A 437 26.66 3.29 -1.09
CA ASN A 437 26.17 2.51 -2.25
C ASN A 437 25.09 3.24 -3.08
N VAL A 438 25.31 4.52 -3.32
CA VAL A 438 24.33 5.38 -3.99
C VAL A 438 24.19 5.02 -5.47
N GLN A 439 22.96 4.81 -5.91
CA GLN A 439 22.58 4.52 -7.30
C GLN A 439 21.60 5.57 -7.80
N MET A 440 21.78 6.02 -9.05
CA MET A 440 20.81 6.85 -9.75
C MET A 440 20.09 6.00 -10.80
N VAL A 441 18.76 5.92 -10.68
CA VAL A 441 17.89 5.18 -11.59
C VAL A 441 17.10 6.19 -12.43
N PRO A 442 17.29 6.26 -13.76
CA PRO A 442 16.55 7.21 -14.59
C PRO A 442 15.06 6.85 -14.66
N ALA A 443 14.20 7.86 -14.77
CA ALA A 443 12.79 7.64 -15.04
C ALA A 443 12.60 7.04 -16.45
N THR A 444 11.70 6.06 -16.55
CA THR A 444 11.26 5.47 -17.82
C THR A 444 10.33 6.40 -18.60
N GLY A 445 9.68 7.34 -17.90
CA GLY A 445 8.86 8.40 -18.48
C GLY A 445 8.58 9.50 -17.47
N PHE A 446 8.37 10.72 -17.96
CA PHE A 446 7.97 11.88 -17.17
C PHE A 446 6.95 12.70 -17.95
N VAL A 447 5.69 12.68 -17.50
CA VAL A 447 4.57 13.33 -18.20
C VAL A 447 3.66 13.97 -17.16
N ASN A 448 3.25 15.22 -17.39
CA ASN A 448 2.34 15.97 -16.50
C ASN A 448 2.78 15.96 -15.02
N GLY A 449 4.08 16.11 -14.76
CA GLY A 449 4.62 16.10 -13.40
C GLY A 449 4.73 14.70 -12.77
N LYS A 450 4.37 13.62 -13.46
CA LYS A 450 4.44 12.25 -12.94
C LYS A 450 5.60 11.49 -13.57
N ALA A 451 6.52 10.99 -12.74
CA ALA A 451 7.65 10.18 -13.18
C ALA A 451 7.42 8.70 -12.88
N VAL A 452 7.85 7.84 -13.81
CA VAL A 452 7.66 6.38 -13.71
C VAL A 452 9.01 5.68 -13.67
N PHE A 453 9.17 4.74 -12.73
CA PHE A 453 10.37 3.92 -12.56
C PHE A 453 10.00 2.43 -12.56
N ASN A 454 10.99 1.59 -12.88
CA ASN A 454 10.91 0.15 -12.71
C ASN A 454 12.20 -0.32 -12.01
N TYR A 455 12.07 -0.84 -10.79
CA TYR A 455 13.24 -1.10 -9.94
C TYR A 455 13.12 -2.39 -9.12
N SER A 456 14.24 -3.11 -9.00
CA SER A 456 14.36 -4.29 -8.15
C SER A 456 14.98 -3.90 -6.81
N PHE A 457 14.15 -3.71 -5.80
CA PHE A 457 14.60 -3.34 -4.46
C PHE A 457 15.45 -4.44 -3.80
N PRO A 458 16.58 -4.08 -3.17
CA PRO A 458 17.23 -4.90 -2.14
C PRO A 458 16.37 -5.03 -0.87
N MET A 459 16.89 -5.71 0.16
CA MET A 459 16.11 -6.02 1.36
C MET A 459 15.63 -4.77 2.11
N HIS A 460 16.53 -3.80 2.34
CA HIS A 460 16.21 -2.53 2.98
C HIS A 460 16.91 -1.41 2.22
N GLN A 461 16.16 -0.40 1.79
CA GLN A 461 16.72 0.60 0.92
C GLN A 461 16.07 1.96 1.12
N TYR A 462 16.89 3.00 1.19
CA TYR A 462 16.44 4.39 1.22
C TYR A 462 16.37 4.94 -0.20
N PHE A 463 15.33 5.71 -0.51
CA PHE A 463 15.21 6.35 -1.82
C PHE A 463 14.54 7.72 -1.77
N THR A 464 14.81 8.53 -2.80
CA THR A 464 14.19 9.85 -3.05
C THR A 464 14.21 10.15 -4.55
N PHE A 465 13.63 11.28 -4.96
CA PHE A 465 13.49 11.66 -6.36
C PHE A 465 14.10 13.03 -6.63
N GLY A 466 14.55 13.26 -7.85
CA GLY A 466 15.21 14.51 -8.19
C GLY A 466 15.42 14.72 -9.68
N THR A 467 16.05 15.85 -9.99
CA THR A 467 16.44 16.26 -11.34
C THR A 467 17.96 16.25 -11.45
N ASN A 468 18.49 15.56 -12.45
CA ASN A 468 19.91 15.65 -12.72
C ASN A 468 20.08 16.67 -13.85
N LEU A 469 20.52 17.87 -13.49
CA LEU A 469 20.93 18.87 -14.47
C LEU A 469 22.35 18.51 -14.94
N GLN A 470 22.55 17.31 -15.51
CA GLN A 470 23.81 16.98 -16.15
C GLN A 470 24.00 17.99 -17.28
N THR A 471 24.95 18.92 -17.12
CA THR A 471 25.31 19.97 -18.08
C THR A 471 26.06 19.44 -19.29
N TYR A 472 26.21 18.13 -19.43
CA TYR A 472 26.88 17.51 -20.55
C TYR A 472 25.99 16.47 -21.22
N CYS A 473 25.78 16.67 -22.52
CA CYS A 473 25.06 15.75 -23.36
C CYS A 473 25.90 14.50 -23.58
N THR A 474 25.39 13.36 -23.12
CA THR A 474 25.88 12.05 -23.57
C THR A 474 24.83 11.47 -24.52
N LYS A 475 25.27 10.75 -25.55
CA LYS A 475 24.37 9.91 -26.31
C LYS A 475 24.11 8.64 -25.53
N ASP A 476 22.86 8.21 -25.51
CA ASP A 476 22.53 6.86 -25.06
C ASP A 476 23.31 5.84 -25.88
N PRO A 477 23.73 4.72 -25.27
CA PRO A 477 24.36 3.63 -26.01
C PRO A 477 23.38 3.10 -27.07
N ALA A 478 23.86 2.93 -28.30
CA ALA A 478 23.06 2.27 -29.34
C ALA A 478 22.83 0.81 -28.95
N THR A 479 21.58 0.44 -28.69
CA THR A 479 21.18 -0.94 -28.40
C THR A 479 20.86 -1.70 -29.69
N GLY A 480 21.17 -3.00 -29.74
CA GLY A 480 20.90 -3.86 -30.90
C GLY A 480 22.15 -4.43 -31.59
N ALA A 481 21.96 -4.97 -32.79
CA ALA A 481 23.05 -5.57 -33.56
C ALA A 481 24.07 -4.49 -34.00
N PRO A 482 25.39 -4.75 -33.88
CA PRO A 482 26.41 -3.84 -34.38
C PRO A 482 26.20 -3.53 -35.87
N ASN A 483 26.19 -2.25 -36.23
CA ASN A 483 26.08 -1.82 -37.63
C ASN A 483 27.45 -1.65 -38.30
N SER A 484 28.53 -1.72 -37.52
CA SER A 484 29.90 -1.63 -37.99
C SER A 484 30.88 -2.32 -37.04
N MET A 485 32.06 -2.65 -37.55
CA MET A 485 33.16 -3.22 -36.77
C MET A 485 34.32 -2.24 -36.71
N THR A 486 35.06 -2.29 -35.61
CA THR A 486 36.22 -1.43 -35.36
C THR A 486 37.32 -1.69 -36.38
N LYS A 487 37.79 -0.63 -37.06
CA LYS A 487 38.76 -0.76 -38.16
C LYS A 487 40.20 -0.49 -37.77
N PHE A 488 40.41 0.13 -36.61
CA PHE A 488 41.72 0.55 -36.14
C PHE A 488 41.89 0.19 -34.67
N GLY A 489 43.07 -0.30 -34.32
CA GLY A 489 43.38 -0.64 -32.94
C GLY A 489 44.86 -0.57 -32.64
N ILE A 490 45.18 -0.29 -31.38
CA ILE A 490 46.54 -0.26 -30.83
C ILE A 490 46.58 -1.22 -29.65
N THR A 491 47.57 -2.11 -29.64
CA THR A 491 47.71 -3.10 -28.56
C THR A 491 49.16 -3.52 -28.35
N ASP A 492 49.49 -3.88 -27.11
CA ASP A 492 50.75 -4.52 -26.73
C ASP A 492 50.58 -6.02 -26.39
N HIS A 493 49.38 -6.56 -26.59
CA HIS A 493 49.08 -7.95 -26.29
C HIS A 493 49.76 -8.91 -27.28
N THR A 494 50.32 -10.00 -26.73
CA THR A 494 50.76 -11.15 -27.52
C THR A 494 49.66 -12.22 -27.49
N GLY A 495 49.28 -12.77 -28.65
CA GLY A 495 48.17 -13.73 -28.77
C GLY A 495 46.81 -13.07 -29.06
N LEU A 496 46.78 -12.13 -30.00
CA LEU A 496 45.54 -11.50 -30.44
C LEU A 496 44.54 -12.54 -30.95
N GLN A 497 43.28 -12.34 -30.59
CA GLN A 497 42.18 -13.11 -31.16
C GLN A 497 42.15 -12.91 -32.68
N ALA A 498 41.84 -13.97 -33.43
CA ALA A 498 41.74 -13.88 -34.89
C ALA A 498 40.76 -12.76 -35.28
N ASN A 499 41.17 -11.93 -36.25
CA ASN A 499 40.43 -10.76 -36.74
C ASN A 499 40.28 -9.58 -35.78
N TRP A 500 41.06 -9.48 -34.70
CA TRP A 500 41.17 -8.24 -33.94
C TRP A 500 41.79 -7.11 -34.79
N PRO A 501 41.30 -5.84 -34.71
CA PRO A 501 40.21 -5.34 -33.88
C PRO A 501 38.81 -5.46 -34.51
N GLY A 502 38.71 -6.05 -35.71
CA GLY A 502 37.47 -6.20 -36.50
C GLY A 502 36.38 -7.09 -35.88
N ILE A 503 36.62 -7.66 -34.70
CA ILE A 503 35.62 -8.34 -33.87
C ILE A 503 34.99 -7.43 -32.82
N ILE A 504 35.55 -6.23 -32.62
CA ILE A 504 35.05 -5.26 -31.63
C ILE A 504 33.95 -4.44 -32.29
N PRO A 505 32.69 -4.52 -31.81
CA PRO A 505 31.56 -3.86 -32.43
C PRO A 505 31.56 -2.34 -32.18
N ASN A 506 31.18 -1.56 -33.20
CA ASN A 506 30.89 -0.12 -33.13
C ASN A 506 31.97 0.79 -32.52
N GLY A 507 33.22 0.34 -32.41
CA GLY A 507 34.33 1.18 -31.96
C GLY A 507 34.95 1.98 -33.10
N PHE A 508 35.34 3.23 -32.83
CA PHE A 508 36.18 4.01 -33.76
C PHE A 508 37.65 3.59 -33.65
N ILE A 509 38.13 3.34 -32.42
CA ILE A 509 39.48 2.89 -32.09
C ILE A 509 39.39 1.85 -30.96
N ALA A 510 40.10 0.73 -31.09
CA ALA A 510 40.32 -0.22 -30.01
C ALA A 510 41.69 0.00 -29.36
N LEU A 511 41.75 0.19 -28.04
CA LEU A 511 43.00 0.28 -27.30
C LEU A 511 43.04 -0.84 -26.26
N GLU A 512 44.05 -1.69 -26.29
CA GLU A 512 44.11 -2.85 -25.42
C GLU A 512 45.52 -3.07 -24.85
N SER A 513 45.64 -3.04 -23.53
CA SER A 513 46.85 -3.40 -22.79
C SER A 513 46.50 -3.94 -21.41
N ARG A 514 47.32 -4.87 -20.87
CA ARG A 514 47.14 -5.39 -19.50
C ARG A 514 47.66 -4.45 -18.42
N ASN A 515 48.65 -3.61 -18.75
CA ASN A 515 49.41 -2.87 -17.74
C ASN A 515 49.97 -1.53 -18.21
N LYS A 516 49.63 -1.07 -19.42
CA LYS A 516 49.99 0.26 -19.94
C LYS A 516 48.75 1.11 -20.16
N GLY A 517 48.87 2.40 -19.85
CA GLY A 517 47.88 3.40 -20.26
C GLY A 517 48.28 4.08 -21.57
N LEU A 518 47.32 4.69 -22.25
CA LEU A 518 47.59 5.61 -23.35
C LEU A 518 48.17 6.92 -22.77
N VAL A 519 49.36 7.30 -23.21
CA VAL A 519 49.96 8.59 -22.87
C VAL A 519 49.90 9.48 -24.11
N ILE A 520 49.13 10.56 -24.04
CA ILE A 520 49.12 11.60 -25.07
C ILE A 520 50.35 12.50 -24.85
N THR A 521 51.05 12.83 -25.93
CA THR A 521 52.24 13.70 -25.88
C THR A 521 51.90 15.03 -25.20
N ARG A 522 52.66 15.34 -24.13
CA ARG A 522 52.57 16.61 -23.40
C ARG A 522 53.58 17.59 -23.98
N THR A 523 53.10 18.66 -24.61
CA THR A 523 53.95 19.65 -25.26
C THR A 523 53.18 20.96 -25.42
N THR A 524 53.66 21.95 -26.18
CA THR A 524 52.88 23.14 -26.58
C THR A 524 52.58 23.11 -28.08
N ALA A 525 51.45 23.66 -28.51
CA ALA A 525 51.10 23.73 -29.93
C ALA A 525 52.19 24.39 -30.79
N GLY A 526 52.88 25.40 -30.26
CA GLY A 526 53.98 26.09 -30.95
C GLY A 526 55.27 25.27 -31.11
N SER A 527 55.41 24.15 -30.41
CA SER A 527 56.56 23.24 -30.55
C SER A 527 56.43 22.26 -31.72
N ILE A 528 55.24 22.14 -32.32
CA ILE A 528 54.97 21.20 -33.41
C ILE A 528 55.13 21.93 -34.75
N ALA A 529 56.25 21.69 -35.44
CA ALA A 529 56.59 22.36 -36.69
C ALA A 529 55.67 21.99 -37.87
N VAL A 530 55.17 20.75 -37.91
CA VAL A 530 54.32 20.23 -38.99
C VAL A 530 53.14 19.45 -38.38
N PRO A 531 52.07 20.14 -37.94
CA PRO A 531 50.89 19.46 -37.39
C PRO A 531 50.10 18.77 -38.52
N VAL A 532 49.46 17.64 -38.19
CA VAL A 532 48.62 16.86 -39.11
C VAL A 532 47.18 16.87 -38.59
N GLU A 533 46.20 17.01 -39.48
CA GLU A 533 44.79 16.95 -39.09
C GLU A 533 44.48 15.68 -38.28
N GLY A 534 43.77 15.83 -37.18
CA GLY A 534 43.48 14.74 -36.25
C GLY A 534 44.54 14.54 -35.15
N MET A 535 45.65 15.27 -35.18
CA MET A 535 46.69 15.17 -34.16
C MET A 535 46.18 15.67 -32.81
N LEU A 536 46.47 14.89 -31.76
CA LEU A 536 46.11 15.16 -30.37
C LEU A 536 47.36 15.43 -29.53
N ILE A 537 47.34 16.50 -28.74
CA ILE A 537 48.34 16.77 -27.70
C ILE A 537 47.65 17.15 -26.40
N PHE A 538 48.36 16.99 -25.29
CA PHE A 538 48.05 17.76 -24.09
C PHE A 538 48.90 19.02 -24.12
N ASP A 539 48.28 20.18 -24.36
CA ASP A 539 48.97 21.45 -24.42
C ASP A 539 49.31 21.94 -23.01
N THR A 540 50.59 21.98 -22.66
CA THR A 540 51.06 22.33 -21.32
C THR A 540 51.00 23.83 -21.03
N ALA A 541 50.83 24.68 -22.04
CA ALA A 541 50.62 26.11 -21.83
C ALA A 541 49.15 26.40 -21.50
N ASP A 542 48.23 25.79 -22.26
CA ASP A 542 46.78 26.03 -22.11
C ASP A 542 46.09 25.04 -21.16
N ASN A 543 46.82 24.05 -20.65
CA ASN A 543 46.34 23.00 -19.73
C ASN A 543 45.10 22.24 -20.24
N CYS A 544 45.06 21.96 -21.55
CA CYS A 544 43.93 21.28 -22.20
C CYS A 544 44.41 20.24 -23.23
N PHE A 545 43.55 19.25 -23.53
CA PHE A 545 43.75 18.43 -24.73
C PHE A 545 43.44 19.27 -25.95
N LYS A 546 44.38 19.40 -26.89
CA LYS A 546 44.14 20.06 -28.17
C LYS A 546 44.08 19.07 -29.32
N LEU A 547 43.16 19.35 -30.24
CA LEU A 547 43.06 18.72 -31.56
C LEU A 547 43.52 19.72 -32.61
N TYR A 548 44.37 19.30 -33.53
CA TYR A 548 44.63 20.04 -34.76
C TYR A 548 43.58 19.68 -35.81
N ASN A 549 42.78 20.65 -36.25
CA ASN A 549 41.69 20.44 -37.22
C ASN A 549 42.13 20.61 -38.69
N GLY A 550 43.44 20.56 -38.96
CA GLY A 550 44.00 20.84 -40.28
C GLY A 550 44.36 22.32 -40.52
N THR A 551 43.89 23.23 -39.67
CA THR A 551 44.20 24.67 -39.78
C THR A 551 44.72 25.26 -38.47
N SER A 552 44.09 24.93 -37.34
CA SER A 552 44.40 25.48 -36.02
C SER A 552 44.32 24.43 -34.93
N TRP A 553 45.06 24.69 -33.84
CA TRP A 553 44.99 23.91 -32.61
C TRP A 553 43.88 24.46 -31.73
N ASN A 554 42.93 23.60 -31.34
CA ASN A 554 41.81 23.99 -30.50
C ASN A 554 41.72 23.07 -29.29
N CYS A 555 41.45 23.63 -28.11
CA CYS A 555 41.12 22.82 -26.95
C CYS A 555 39.84 22.03 -27.25
N ILE A 556 39.88 20.73 -26.99
CA ILE A 556 38.71 19.88 -27.09
C ILE A 556 37.79 20.27 -25.94
N VAL A 557 36.68 20.88 -26.30
CA VAL A 557 35.59 21.19 -25.40
C VAL A 557 34.50 20.17 -25.61
N ARG A 558 33.91 19.67 -24.52
CA ARG A 558 32.66 18.90 -24.61
C ARG A 558 31.56 19.86 -25.01
N SER A 559 30.79 19.51 -26.03
CA SER A 559 29.68 20.32 -26.51
C SER A 559 28.47 19.44 -26.84
N CYS A 560 27.29 20.04 -26.77
CA CYS A 560 26.02 19.43 -27.13
C CYS A 560 25.77 19.71 -28.62
N ASN A 561 26.38 18.91 -29.48
CA ASN A 561 26.25 19.09 -30.93
C ASN A 561 25.41 17.98 -31.53
N GLU A 562 24.20 17.75 -31.02
CA GLU A 562 23.13 17.05 -31.74
C GLU A 562 21.75 17.59 -31.37
#